data_AF-A0AAD6BXY9-F1
#
_entry.id   AF-A0AAD6BXY9-F1
#
_cell.length_a   1.000
_cell.length_b   1.000
_cell.length_c   1.000
_cell.angle_alpha   90.00
_cell.angle_beta   90.00
_cell.angle_gamma   90.00
#
_symmetry.space_group_name_H-M   'P 1'
#
loop_
_entity.id
_entity.type
_entity.pdbx_description
1 polymer ?
#
loop_
_entity_poly.entity_id
_entity_poly.type
_entity_poly.pdbx_seq_one_letter_code
_entity_poly.pdbx_strand_id
1 'polypeptide(L)'
;MLVAFASGLAKSRRKDIFDCITESHLINLRKFVYIGLQDIDKAEENLTMQNSIKTFTMDDVSDGIQTIMDLALEYLADKTPIHISYDISSFDPEVAPSTGFPVSRGLSLEEGIFISHRIHATRNLIAMDLVEKTH
;
A
#
# COMPACT_ATOMS: atom_id res chain seq x y z
N MET A 1 0.12 10.50 2.87
CA MET A 1 -0.93 11.23 3.63
C MET A 1 -2.26 10.48 3.77
N LEU A 2 -2.74 9.68 2.80
CA LEU A 2 -4.05 9.02 2.83
C LEU A 2 -4.25 8.08 4.03
N VAL A 3 -3.24 7.27 4.34
CA VAL A 3 -3.27 6.32 5.48
C VAL A 3 -3.40 7.03 6.83
N ALA A 4 -2.86 8.24 6.98
CA ALA A 4 -3.00 9.02 8.21
C ALA A 4 -4.46 9.40 8.49
N PHE A 5 -5.23 9.74 7.45
CA PHE A 5 -6.67 10.05 7.59
C PHE A 5 -7.49 8.77 7.75
N ALA A 6 -7.20 7.73 6.95
CA ALA A 6 -7.91 6.45 7.03
C ALA A 6 -7.73 5.74 8.38
N SER A 7 -6.63 5.99 9.08
CA SER A 7 -6.37 5.45 10.43
C SER A 7 -6.76 6.39 11.57
N GLY A 8 -7.22 7.61 11.25
CA GLY A 8 -7.61 8.62 12.25
C GLY A 8 -6.44 9.33 12.94
N LEU A 9 -5.20 9.07 12.52
CA LEU A 9 -3.99 9.74 13.01
C LEU A 9 -3.92 11.21 12.60
N ALA A 10 -4.51 11.56 11.45
CA ALA A 10 -4.70 12.93 11.02
C ALA A 10 -6.18 13.30 11.08
N LYS A 11 -6.49 14.44 11.68
CA LYS A 11 -7.84 15.04 11.65
C LYS A 11 -7.79 16.32 10.83
N SER A 12 -8.74 16.48 9.93
CA SER A 12 -8.94 17.76 9.23
C SER A 12 -9.35 18.83 10.25
N ARG A 13 -8.76 20.02 10.14
CA ARG A 13 -9.19 21.20 10.91
C ARG A 13 -10.52 21.78 10.41
N ARG A 14 -10.95 21.44 9.19
CA ARG A 14 -12.26 21.82 8.65
C ARG A 14 -13.28 20.71 8.96
N LYS A 15 -14.36 21.11 9.66
CA LYS A 15 -15.55 20.31 9.97
C LYS A 15 -16.45 20.30 8.73
N ASP A 16 -16.26 19.33 7.85
CA ASP A 16 -17.09 19.14 6.66
C ASP A 16 -16.62 17.95 5.81
N ILE A 17 -15.33 17.86 5.49
CA ILE A 17 -14.85 16.96 4.42
C ILE A 17 -14.70 15.49 4.87
N PHE A 18 -14.33 15.23 6.13
CA PHE A 18 -14.04 13.89 6.64
C PHE A 18 -14.96 13.46 7.79
N ASP A 19 -16.01 14.23 8.08
CA ASP A 19 -16.92 13.95 9.21
C ASP A 19 -17.76 12.68 8.98
N CYS A 20 -17.84 12.19 7.74
CA CYS A 20 -18.44 10.91 7.40
C CYS A 20 -17.58 9.70 7.82
N ILE A 21 -16.28 9.90 8.07
CA ILE A 21 -15.37 8.85 8.56
C ILE A 21 -15.51 8.77 10.08
N THR A 22 -16.35 7.86 10.53
CA THR A 22 -16.47 7.51 11.96
C THR A 22 -15.43 6.45 12.36
N GLU A 23 -15.27 6.20 13.67
CA GLU A 23 -14.34 5.20 14.20
C GLU A 23 -14.50 3.80 13.59
N SER A 24 -15.72 3.42 13.21
CA SER A 24 -15.99 2.12 12.56
C SER A 24 -15.41 1.98 11.15
N HIS A 25 -15.02 3.08 10.51
CA HIS A 25 -14.43 3.10 9.18
C HIS A 25 -12.90 3.13 9.22
N LEU A 26 -12.30 3.27 10.42
CA LEU A 26 -10.87 3.41 10.54
C LEU A 26 -10.15 2.09 10.27
N ILE A 27 -9.08 2.16 9.48
CA ILE A 27 -8.24 1.00 9.22
C ILE A 27 -7.40 0.66 10.46
N ASN A 28 -7.33 -0.63 10.78
CA ASN A 28 -6.42 -1.10 11.81
C ASN A 28 -5.01 -1.18 11.24
N LEU A 29 -4.11 -0.31 11.71
CA LEU A 29 -2.72 -0.24 11.25
C LEU A 29 -1.91 -1.52 11.48
N ARG A 30 -2.31 -2.38 12.43
CA ARG A 30 -1.70 -3.71 12.64
C ARG A 30 -2.12 -4.75 11.59
N LYS A 31 -3.08 -4.41 10.74
CA LYS A 31 -3.55 -5.23 9.60
C LYS A 31 -3.27 -4.52 8.28
N PHE A 32 -2.27 -3.65 8.26
CA PHE A 32 -1.90 -2.86 7.10
C PHE A 32 -0.44 -3.13 6.73
N VAL A 33 -0.20 -3.35 5.44
CA VAL A 33 1.13 -3.65 4.90
C VAL A 33 1.37 -2.77 3.67
N TYR A 34 2.52 -2.10 3.64
CA TYR A 34 3.03 -1.46 2.42
C TYR A 34 4.04 -2.36 1.71
N ILE A 35 3.97 -2.42 0.39
CA ILE A 35 4.92 -3.14 -0.47
C ILE A 35 5.37 -2.19 -1.58
N GLY A 36 6.68 -2.16 -1.85
CA GLY A 36 7.25 -1.37 -2.94
C GLY A 36 7.41 0.12 -2.62
N LEU A 37 7.73 0.46 -1.37
CA LEU A 37 8.01 1.85 -0.98
C LEU A 37 9.38 2.29 -1.51
N GLN A 38 9.44 3.44 -2.18
CA GLN A 38 10.68 3.98 -2.76
C GLN A 38 11.03 5.37 -2.22
N ASP A 39 10.12 6.34 -2.36
CA ASP A 39 10.31 7.72 -1.89
C ASP A 39 9.26 8.07 -0.83
N ILE A 40 9.46 7.52 0.38
CA ILE A 40 8.67 7.93 1.55
C ILE A 40 9.11 9.33 1.98
N ASP A 41 8.15 10.23 2.13
CA ASP A 41 8.42 11.50 2.78
C ASP A 41 8.70 11.30 4.28
N LYS A 42 9.46 12.21 4.91
CA LYS A 42 9.81 12.10 6.34
C LYS A 42 8.57 12.01 7.24
N ALA A 43 7.42 12.53 6.84
CA ALA A 43 6.22 12.48 7.66
C ALA A 43 5.60 11.08 7.64
N GLU A 44 5.57 10.42 6.48
CA GLU A 44 5.16 9.04 6.31
C GLU A 44 6.14 8.07 6.96
N GLU A 45 7.45 8.32 6.88
CA GLU A 45 8.47 7.51 7.58
C GLU A 45 8.24 7.53 9.10
N ASN A 46 8.07 8.73 9.66
CA ASN A 46 7.79 8.87 11.08
C ASN A 46 6.45 8.19 11.45
N LEU A 47 5.44 8.26 10.60
CA LEU A 47 4.15 7.64 10.83
C LEU A 47 4.25 6.11 10.83
N THR A 48 4.94 5.52 9.86
CA THR A 48 5.12 4.06 9.78
C THR A 48 5.92 3.55 10.97
N MET A 49 7.02 4.24 11.35
CA MET A 49 7.84 3.90 12.50
C MET A 49 7.07 4.01 13.83
N GLN A 50 6.39 5.13 14.08
CA GLN A 50 5.67 5.36 15.33
C GLN A 50 4.51 4.38 15.54
N ASN A 51 3.87 3.93 14.46
CA ASN A 51 2.70 3.06 14.51
C ASN A 51 3.01 1.59 14.23
N SER A 52 4.30 1.25 14.06
CA SER A 52 4.76 -0.12 13.76
C SER A 52 4.04 -0.74 12.55
N ILE A 53 3.82 0.07 11.52
CA ILE A 53 3.23 -0.37 10.26
C ILE A 53 4.23 -1.27 9.55
N LYS A 54 3.78 -2.42 9.06
CA LYS A 54 4.64 -3.33 8.31
C LYS A 54 4.89 -2.75 6.91
N THR A 55 6.16 -2.58 6.55
CA THR A 55 6.58 -1.96 5.29
C THR A 55 7.66 -2.80 4.62
N PHE A 56 7.57 -2.93 3.30
CA PHE A 56 8.59 -3.50 2.43
C PHE A 56 8.93 -2.48 1.34
N THR A 57 10.22 -2.18 1.20
CA THR A 57 10.77 -1.23 0.23
C THR A 57 10.95 -1.86 -1.15
N MET A 58 11.24 -1.06 -2.16
CA MET A 58 11.61 -1.58 -3.49
C MET A 58 12.92 -2.38 -3.47
N ASP A 59 13.83 -2.08 -2.54
CA ASP A 59 15.05 -2.89 -2.37
C ASP A 59 14.69 -4.27 -1.81
N ASP A 60 13.76 -4.37 -0.85
CA ASP A 60 13.24 -5.66 -0.36
C ASP A 60 12.54 -6.46 -1.47
N VAL A 61 11.80 -5.77 -2.36
CA VAL A 61 11.14 -6.41 -3.51
C VAL A 61 12.17 -6.95 -4.51
N SER A 62 13.26 -6.20 -4.72
CA SER A 62 14.35 -6.60 -5.61
C SER A 62 15.05 -7.89 -5.15
N ASP A 63 15.07 -8.15 -3.84
CA ASP A 63 15.58 -9.40 -3.26
C ASP A 63 14.61 -10.58 -3.47
N GLY A 64 13.35 -10.32 -3.79
CA GLY A 64 12.39 -11.32 -4.27
C GLY A 64 10.96 -11.13 -3.78
N ILE A 65 10.05 -10.77 -4.69
CA ILE A 65 8.63 -10.53 -4.39
C ILE A 65 7.91 -11.73 -3.74
N GLN A 66 8.35 -12.97 -4.00
CA GLN A 66 7.71 -14.17 -3.45
C GLN A 66 7.84 -14.22 -1.91
N THR A 67 9.05 -13.97 -1.41
CA THR A 67 9.34 -13.95 0.03
C THR A 67 8.61 -12.80 0.71
N ILE A 68 8.55 -11.63 0.07
CA ILE A 68 7.78 -10.48 0.59
C ILE A 68 6.30 -10.83 0.74
N MET A 69 5.72 -11.50 -0.27
CA MET A 69 4.32 -11.94 -0.19
C MET A 69 4.08 -12.97 0.91
N ASP A 70 5.01 -13.91 1.13
CA ASP A 70 4.91 -14.88 2.23
C ASP A 70 4.88 -14.16 3.58
N LEU A 71 5.82 -13.26 3.82
CA LEU A 71 5.92 -12.47 5.06
C LEU A 71 4.71 -11.55 5.26
N ALA A 72 4.21 -10.93 4.20
CA ALA A 72 3.05 -10.05 4.25
C ALA A 72 1.77 -10.81 4.60
N LEU A 73 1.54 -11.98 3.98
CA LEU A 73 0.37 -12.80 4.23
C LEU A 73 0.42 -13.44 5.63
N GLU A 74 1.59 -13.87 6.09
CA GLU A 74 1.78 -14.35 7.45
C GLU A 74 1.44 -13.26 8.48
N TYR A 75 1.90 -12.02 8.25
CA TYR A 75 1.61 -10.87 9.11
C TYR A 75 0.11 -10.54 9.20
N LEU A 76 -0.63 -10.65 8.09
CA LEU A 76 -2.07 -10.33 8.04
C LEU A 76 -2.97 -11.37 8.73
N ALA A 77 -2.39 -12.51 9.14
CA ALA A 77 -3.02 -13.66 9.78
C ALA A 77 -4.09 -14.37 8.91
N ASP A 78 -4.21 -15.68 9.12
CA ASP A 78 -5.12 -16.52 8.36
C ASP A 78 -6.59 -16.06 8.47
N LYS A 79 -7.26 -15.95 7.31
CA LYS A 79 -8.70 -15.61 7.14
C LYS A 79 -9.11 -14.15 7.36
N THR A 80 -8.18 -13.20 7.30
CA THR A 80 -8.54 -11.77 7.24
C THR A 80 -8.96 -11.41 5.80
N PRO A 81 -10.13 -10.79 5.56
CA PRO A 81 -10.48 -10.22 4.26
C PRO A 81 -9.44 -9.19 3.80
N ILE A 82 -8.97 -9.29 2.57
CA ILE A 82 -7.87 -8.49 2.03
C ILE A 82 -8.41 -7.51 0.99
N HIS A 83 -8.04 -6.25 1.17
CA HIS A 83 -8.20 -5.18 0.18
C HIS A 83 -6.84 -4.84 -0.40
N ILE A 84 -6.76 -4.72 -1.74
CA ILE A 84 -5.54 -4.26 -2.42
C ILE A 84 -5.78 -2.86 -2.96
N SER A 85 -4.87 -1.93 -2.71
CA SER A 85 -4.88 -0.61 -3.33
C SER A 85 -3.56 -0.41 -4.06
N TYR A 86 -3.60 -0.44 -5.39
CA TYR A 86 -2.43 -0.13 -6.22
C TYR A 86 -2.38 1.37 -6.51
N ASP A 87 -1.26 2.00 -6.17
CA ASP A 87 -0.88 3.28 -6.77
C ASP A 87 -0.15 2.96 -8.07
N ILE A 88 -0.77 3.26 -9.22
CA ILE A 88 -0.21 2.98 -10.55
C ILE A 88 1.15 3.68 -10.73
N SER A 89 1.37 4.81 -10.04
CA SER A 89 2.67 5.50 -10.08
C SER A 89 3.81 4.72 -9.43
N SER A 90 3.51 3.67 -8.66
CA SER A 90 4.51 2.74 -8.10
C SER A 90 4.98 1.67 -9.09
N PHE A 91 4.35 1.55 -10.26
CA PHE A 91 4.80 0.64 -11.31
C PHE A 91 5.90 1.27 -12.15
N ASP A 92 6.68 0.41 -12.83
CA ASP A 92 7.68 0.85 -13.78
C ASP A 92 7.09 1.81 -14.85
N PRO A 93 7.77 2.91 -15.19
CA PRO A 93 7.35 3.84 -16.24
C PRO A 93 7.06 3.18 -17.61
N GLU A 94 7.65 2.03 -17.93
CA GLU A 94 7.32 1.27 -19.15
C GLU A 94 5.90 0.68 -19.13
N VAL A 95 5.37 0.40 -17.94
CA VAL A 95 4.02 -0.15 -17.71
C VAL A 95 3.00 0.97 -17.53
N ALA A 96 3.40 2.04 -16.83
CA ALA A 96 2.59 3.22 -16.58
C ALA A 96 3.38 4.49 -16.96
N PRO A 97 3.33 4.92 -18.23
CA PRO A 97 4.05 6.09 -18.72
C PRO A 97 3.37 7.40 -18.25
N SER A 98 3.39 7.65 -16.94
CA SER A 98 2.70 8.80 -16.34
C SER A 98 3.56 9.62 -15.36
N THR A 99 4.85 9.33 -15.18
CA THR A 99 5.66 10.02 -14.16
C THR A 99 6.95 10.58 -14.76
N GLY A 100 7.21 11.87 -14.51
CA GLY A 100 8.39 12.59 -14.99
C GLY A 100 9.72 12.18 -14.34
N PHE A 101 9.85 10.92 -13.90
CA PHE A 101 11.06 10.40 -13.25
C PHE A 101 11.72 9.31 -14.12
N PRO A 102 12.99 9.50 -14.53
CA PRO A 102 13.63 8.70 -15.59
C PRO A 102 14.24 7.37 -15.11
N VAL A 103 13.85 6.85 -13.94
CA VAL A 103 14.51 5.67 -13.35
C VAL A 103 13.49 4.56 -13.05
N SER A 104 13.64 3.44 -13.75
CA SER A 104 12.99 2.15 -13.49
C SER A 104 13.39 1.64 -12.09
N ARG A 105 12.55 1.93 -11.09
CA ARG A 105 12.68 1.42 -9.71
C ARG A 105 11.32 1.06 -9.09
N GLY A 106 10.26 1.02 -9.91
CA GLY A 106 8.92 0.62 -9.49
C GLY A 106 8.69 -0.88 -9.66
N LEU A 107 7.51 -1.35 -9.26
CA LEU A 107 7.08 -2.73 -9.51
C LEU A 107 6.98 -2.98 -11.02
N SER A 108 7.55 -4.08 -11.48
CA SER A 108 7.26 -4.59 -12.82
C SER A 108 5.80 -5.04 -12.92
N LEU A 109 5.28 -5.11 -14.15
CA LEU A 109 3.93 -5.63 -14.39
C LEU A 109 3.80 -7.08 -13.89
N GLU A 110 4.85 -7.89 -14.08
CA GLU A 110 4.88 -9.29 -13.64
C GLU A 110 4.77 -9.40 -12.11
N GLU A 111 5.49 -8.56 -11.36
CA GLU A 111 5.40 -8.52 -9.90
C GLU A 111 4.03 -8.07 -9.41
N GLY A 112 3.44 -7.05 -10.04
CA GLY A 112 2.07 -6.60 -9.70
C GLY A 112 1.04 -7.70 -9.95
N ILE A 113 1.10 -8.37 -11.10
CA ILE A 113 0.22 -9.51 -11.42
C ILE A 113 0.47 -10.65 -10.42
N PHE A 114 1.73 -10.93 -10.08
CA PHE A 114 2.08 -11.96 -9.11
C PHE A 114 1.46 -11.68 -7.73
N ILE A 115 1.58 -10.46 -7.21
CA ILE A 115 0.96 -10.04 -5.94
C ILE A 115 -0.55 -10.30 -5.98
N SER A 116 -1.21 -9.86 -7.06
CA SER A 116 -2.66 -10.04 -7.24
C SER A 116 -3.06 -11.51 -7.25
N HIS A 117 -2.34 -12.36 -7.99
CA HIS A 117 -2.58 -13.80 -8.01
C HIS A 117 -2.35 -14.47 -6.66
N ARG A 118 -1.27 -14.10 -5.95
CA ARG A 118 -0.96 -14.63 -4.62
C ARG A 118 -2.06 -14.31 -3.62
N ILE A 119 -2.57 -13.08 -3.62
CA ILE A 119 -3.66 -12.67 -2.74
C ILE A 119 -4.98 -13.34 -3.14
N HIS A 120 -5.29 -13.41 -4.44
CA HIS A 120 -6.48 -14.11 -4.93
C HIS A 120 -6.49 -15.59 -4.51
N ALA A 121 -5.34 -16.26 -4.57
CA ALA A 121 -5.19 -17.66 -4.18
C ALA A 121 -5.53 -17.93 -2.70
N THR A 122 -5.44 -16.92 -1.82
CA THR A 122 -5.87 -17.02 -0.41
C THR A 122 -7.39 -17.14 -0.25
N ARG A 123 -8.16 -16.84 -1.30
CA ARG A 123 -9.64 -16.71 -1.28
C ARG A 123 -10.17 -15.66 -0.31
N ASN A 124 -9.32 -14.75 0.15
CA ASN A 124 -9.71 -13.67 1.07
C ASN A 124 -9.76 -12.29 0.38
N LEU A 125 -9.43 -12.19 -0.91
CA LEU A 125 -9.55 -10.93 -1.67
C LEU A 125 -11.02 -10.50 -1.77
N ILE A 126 -11.35 -9.32 -1.25
CA ILE A 126 -12.72 -8.78 -1.27
C ILE A 126 -12.90 -7.56 -2.15
N ALA A 127 -11.84 -6.80 -2.39
CA ALA A 127 -11.86 -5.60 -3.23
C ALA A 127 -10.44 -5.26 -3.71
N MET A 128 -10.37 -4.54 -4.81
CA MET A 128 -9.13 -4.04 -5.39
C MET A 128 -9.39 -2.67 -6.01
N ASP A 129 -8.59 -1.69 -5.59
CA ASP A 129 -8.56 -0.35 -6.16
C ASP A 129 -7.29 -0.18 -7.01
N LEU A 130 -7.44 0.43 -8.19
CA LEU A 130 -6.34 0.93 -8.99
C LEU A 130 -6.47 2.44 -9.03
N VAL A 131 -5.49 3.13 -8.44
CA VAL A 131 -5.50 4.58 -8.27
C VAL A 131 -4.29 5.15 -8.99
N GLU A 132 -4.51 6.23 -9.73
CA GLU A 132 -3.44 7.02 -10.34
C GLU A 132 -3.45 8.41 -9.71
N LYS A 133 -2.28 8.94 -9.38
CA LYS A 133 -2.11 10.39 -9.20
C LYS A 133 -1.75 10.99 -10.54
N THR A 134 -2.75 11.49 -11.26
CA THR A 134 -2.48 12.39 -12.38
C THR A 134 -1.97 13.72 -11.80
N HIS A 135 -0.73 14.08 -12.10
CA HIS A 135 -0.14 15.39 -11.75
C HIS A 135 -0.65 16.50 -12.64
#